data_AF-A0A5J6FN14-F1
#
_entry.id   AF-A0A5J6FN14-F1
#
_cell.length_a   1.000
_cell.length_b   1.000
_cell.length_c   1.000
_cell.angle_alpha   90.00
_cell.angle_beta   90.00
_cell.angle_gamma   90.00
#
_symmetry.space_group_name_H-M   'P 1'
#
loop_
_entity.id
_entity.type
_entity.pdbx_description
1 polymer ?
#
loop_
_entity_poly.entity_id
_entity_poly.type
_entity_poly.pdbx_seq_one_letter_code
_entity_poly.pdbx_strand_id
1 'polypeptide(L)'
;MSVPYETVPPVPAEPPGYASRPWPAGVITVVLVLTGMYLVAQVFAWAAPEPVSRSAFVKHFLLPEPVSFRVTRILLPVGWGVAALLGLVLLRTRRNGPREAQHAAGPLKAGGAPGVPSAQTVQACLLGILGALLAPFTIMPLSVMAGNLPQMLLCLLPTPAALLLVHRVQLYRRMPGWLLVSGFGWGALIGGGFGLVMITWMQRSVPGYFMSGSWERPLDGARELYTLFPLHTAVVTEVGKAAGVAVLFLLFRRHIDGIVSGLVLGAAVALGYNFTETAYYLDLVNPDHHFTQLWDRQVVGLFTTHVAFTALAGAGIGAARWLPSRRDRLLTSGGGLLAAVGGHFETDVVLMRLDGHRADRFADEALGLLVGIPAMTVIATGVFVTLCVLILRRGLRAQAAGLTDALITEVASGRGAVTEPEIGLLLSPRRRLLLELRVWRRDGMAGRRHLARLQQAQLDLATQRWHRRRAGADSFIPEEELLRGRVLELKGTSGSSRPPALPERKALS
;
A
#
# COMPACT_ATOMS: atom_id res chain seq x y z
N MET A 1 48.80 -2.07 52.31
CA MET A 1 49.26 -2.52 50.98
C MET A 1 48.58 -3.85 50.67
N SER A 2 48.16 -4.04 49.42
CA SER A 2 47.23 -5.06 48.87
C SER A 2 45.72 -4.77 49.06
N VAL A 3 45.09 -4.42 47.94
CA VAL A 3 43.64 -4.19 47.71
C VAL A 3 43.16 -5.34 46.80
N PRO A 4 41.91 -5.82 46.92
CA PRO A 4 41.51 -7.19 46.58
C PRO A 4 41.12 -7.38 45.10
N TYR A 5 41.20 -8.63 44.63
CA TYR A 5 40.70 -9.06 43.32
C TYR A 5 39.19 -9.30 43.40
N GLU A 6 38.39 -8.33 42.95
CA GLU A 6 36.95 -8.53 42.70
C GLU A 6 36.74 -9.34 41.42
N THR A 7 35.93 -10.37 41.53
CA THR A 7 35.49 -11.26 40.44
C THR A 7 34.63 -10.48 39.44
N VAL A 8 35.10 -10.43 38.19
CA VAL A 8 34.36 -9.89 37.04
C VAL A 8 33.03 -10.64 36.87
N PRO A 9 31.87 -9.96 36.80
CA PRO A 9 30.60 -10.64 36.52
C PRO A 9 30.60 -11.16 35.07
N PRO A 10 29.95 -12.31 34.80
CA PRO A 10 29.92 -12.88 33.46
C PRO A 10 29.24 -11.91 32.49
N VAL A 11 29.85 -11.74 31.32
CA VAL A 11 29.30 -11.05 30.15
C VAL A 11 27.86 -11.53 29.94
N PRO A 12 26.85 -10.65 29.84
CA PRO A 12 25.50 -11.07 29.48
C PRO A 12 25.57 -11.75 28.11
N ALA A 13 25.07 -12.97 28.04
CA ALA A 13 24.88 -13.69 26.78
C ALA A 13 24.26 -12.76 25.73
N GLU A 14 24.79 -12.79 24.51
CA GLU A 14 24.19 -12.12 23.37
C GLU A 14 22.67 -12.36 23.37
N PRO A 15 21.82 -11.32 23.22
CA PRO A 15 20.39 -11.52 23.19
C PRO A 15 20.05 -12.45 22.01
N PRO A 16 19.10 -13.37 22.18
CA PRO A 16 18.78 -14.37 21.17
C PRO A 16 18.45 -13.67 19.85
N GLY A 17 19.18 -14.05 18.81
CA GLY A 17 19.00 -13.55 17.46
C GLY A 17 17.52 -13.54 17.08
N TYR A 18 17.10 -12.43 16.47
CA TYR A 18 15.77 -12.18 15.93
C TYR A 18 15.18 -13.46 15.31
N ALA A 19 14.39 -14.20 16.09
CA ALA A 19 13.59 -15.29 15.57
C ALA A 19 12.64 -14.68 14.54
N SER A 20 12.81 -15.06 13.28
CA SER A 20 11.98 -14.65 12.15
C SER A 20 10.50 -14.94 12.47
N ARG A 21 9.78 -13.90 12.91
CA ARG A 21 8.38 -13.95 13.36
C ARG A 21 7.39 -13.95 12.17
N PRO A 22 6.18 -14.50 12.32
CA PRO A 22 5.37 -15.06 11.24
C PRO A 22 4.61 -13.99 10.44
N TRP A 23 5.30 -13.33 9.50
CA TRP A 23 4.70 -12.39 8.55
C TRP A 23 3.92 -13.00 7.36
N PRO A 24 4.05 -14.29 6.94
CA PRO A 24 3.45 -14.71 5.67
C PRO A 24 1.95 -14.96 5.70
N ALA A 25 1.37 -15.38 6.83
CA ALA A 25 -0.01 -15.88 6.83
C ALA A 25 -1.04 -14.81 6.44
N GLY A 26 -0.91 -13.60 6.96
CA GLY A 26 -1.82 -12.49 6.62
C GLY A 26 -1.68 -12.03 5.17
N VAL A 27 -0.43 -11.91 4.69
CA VAL A 27 -0.15 -11.49 3.30
C VAL A 27 -0.67 -12.53 2.31
N ILE A 28 -0.38 -13.80 2.55
CA ILE A 28 -0.89 -14.91 1.73
C ILE A 28 -2.42 -14.92 1.76
N THR A 29 -3.05 -14.71 2.91
CA THR A 29 -4.53 -14.65 2.99
C THR A 29 -5.10 -13.57 2.08
N VAL A 30 -4.52 -12.36 2.07
CA VAL A 30 -4.98 -11.27 1.20
C VAL A 30 -4.83 -11.65 -0.29
N VAL A 31 -3.69 -12.25 -0.66
CA VAL A 31 -3.45 -12.68 -2.05
C VAL A 31 -4.36 -13.84 -2.48
N LEU A 32 -4.63 -14.78 -1.57
CA LEU A 32 -5.58 -15.87 -1.80
C LEU A 32 -7.01 -15.35 -1.97
N VAL A 33 -7.39 -14.28 -1.25
CA VAL A 33 -8.70 -13.64 -1.45
C VAL A 33 -8.80 -13.05 -2.85
N LEU A 34 -7.82 -12.29 -3.32
CA LEU A 34 -7.84 -11.71 -4.68
C LEU A 34 -7.92 -12.80 -5.76
N THR A 35 -7.03 -13.79 -5.68
CA THR A 35 -7.01 -14.89 -6.66
C THR A 35 -8.23 -15.79 -6.55
N GLY A 36 -8.80 -15.97 -5.36
CA GLY A 36 -10.06 -16.68 -5.14
C GLY A 36 -11.26 -15.95 -5.75
N MET A 37 -11.33 -14.62 -5.63
CA MET A 37 -12.35 -13.82 -6.33
C MET A 37 -12.29 -14.02 -7.84
N TYR A 38 -11.09 -14.06 -8.40
CA TYR A 38 -10.91 -14.36 -9.82
C TYR A 38 -11.39 -15.77 -10.18
N LEU A 39 -11.05 -16.80 -9.37
CA LEU A 39 -11.51 -18.17 -9.63
C LEU A 39 -13.03 -18.27 -9.62
N VAL A 40 -13.68 -17.60 -8.67
CA VAL A 40 -15.15 -17.52 -8.61
C VAL A 40 -15.70 -16.88 -9.88
N ALA A 41 -15.13 -15.76 -10.32
CA ALA A 41 -15.48 -15.14 -11.58
C ALA A 41 -15.30 -16.14 -12.74
N GLN A 42 -14.16 -16.81 -12.82
CA GLN A 42 -13.88 -17.78 -13.88
C GLN A 42 -14.93 -18.91 -13.96
N VAL A 43 -15.42 -19.40 -12.82
CA VAL A 43 -16.52 -20.38 -12.76
C VAL A 43 -17.81 -19.80 -13.34
N PHE A 44 -18.18 -18.57 -12.96
CA PHE A 44 -19.32 -17.88 -13.57
C PHE A 44 -19.14 -17.65 -15.08
N ALA A 45 -17.92 -17.46 -15.58
CA ALA A 45 -17.70 -17.33 -17.03
C ALA A 45 -17.98 -18.65 -17.75
N TRP A 46 -17.55 -19.78 -17.18
CA TRP A 46 -17.79 -21.09 -17.78
C TRP A 46 -19.28 -21.47 -17.80
N ALA A 47 -20.05 -20.99 -16.83
CA ALA A 47 -21.48 -21.20 -16.76
C ALA A 47 -22.31 -20.16 -17.54
N ALA A 48 -21.68 -19.13 -18.11
CA ALA A 48 -22.39 -18.05 -18.80
C ALA A 48 -23.05 -18.56 -20.09
N PRO A 49 -24.37 -18.39 -20.25
CA PRO A 49 -25.05 -18.70 -21.51
C PRO A 49 -24.54 -17.83 -22.66
N GLU A 50 -24.67 -18.30 -23.89
CA GLU A 50 -24.43 -17.43 -25.05
C GLU A 50 -25.48 -16.31 -25.09
N PRO A 51 -25.06 -15.04 -25.21
CA PRO A 51 -26.02 -13.95 -25.34
C PRO A 51 -26.72 -14.04 -26.71
N VAL A 52 -28.05 -14.18 -26.68
CA VAL A 52 -28.89 -14.40 -27.89
C VAL A 52 -29.37 -13.06 -28.49
N SER A 53 -29.17 -11.95 -27.77
CA SER A 53 -29.68 -10.63 -28.16
C SER A 53 -28.92 -10.03 -29.35
N ARG A 54 -29.67 -9.63 -30.38
CA ARG A 54 -29.15 -8.96 -31.61
C ARG A 54 -28.89 -7.46 -31.43
N SER A 55 -29.05 -6.90 -30.22
CA SER A 55 -28.91 -5.46 -30.02
C SER A 55 -27.47 -4.99 -30.26
N ALA A 56 -27.31 -3.78 -30.82
CA ALA A 56 -25.99 -3.17 -31.00
C ALA A 56 -25.24 -3.01 -29.67
N PHE A 57 -25.97 -2.83 -28.57
CA PHE A 57 -25.44 -2.77 -27.20
C PHE A 57 -24.76 -4.10 -26.79
N VAL A 58 -25.33 -5.26 -27.14
CA VAL A 58 -24.74 -6.58 -26.83
C VAL A 58 -23.45 -6.82 -27.62
N LYS A 59 -23.36 -6.31 -28.86
CA LYS A 59 -22.13 -6.41 -29.67
C LYS A 59 -20.94 -5.73 -29.01
N HIS A 60 -21.16 -4.67 -28.23
CA HIS A 60 -20.10 -3.99 -27.46
C HIS A 60 -19.50 -4.89 -26.36
N PHE A 61 -20.31 -5.76 -25.77
CA PHE A 61 -19.84 -6.75 -24.79
C PHE A 61 -19.20 -8.01 -25.42
N LEU A 62 -19.38 -8.19 -26.73
CA LEU A 62 -18.87 -9.32 -27.52
C LEU A 62 -17.60 -8.98 -28.32
N LEU A 63 -16.89 -7.90 -27.97
CA LEU A 63 -15.62 -7.55 -28.59
C LEU A 63 -14.62 -8.72 -28.55
N PRO A 64 -13.63 -8.79 -29.47
CA PRO A 64 -12.60 -9.82 -29.42
C PRO A 64 -11.91 -9.87 -28.06
N GLU A 65 -11.62 -11.07 -27.57
CA GLU A 65 -10.89 -11.23 -26.30
C GLU A 65 -9.49 -10.60 -26.43
N PRO A 66 -9.12 -9.64 -25.55
CA PRO A 66 -7.77 -9.10 -25.55
C PRO A 66 -6.74 -10.22 -25.32
N VAL A 67 -5.67 -10.22 -26.11
CA VAL A 67 -4.60 -11.24 -26.00
C VAL A 67 -4.04 -11.29 -24.57
N SER A 68 -3.82 -10.12 -23.97
CA SER A 68 -3.32 -10.00 -22.60
C SER A 68 -4.28 -10.61 -21.57
N PHE A 69 -5.60 -10.45 -21.73
CA PHE A 69 -6.60 -11.09 -20.88
C PHE A 69 -6.57 -12.62 -21.02
N ARG A 70 -6.46 -13.14 -22.26
CA ARG A 70 -6.34 -14.58 -22.52
C ARG A 70 -5.10 -15.17 -21.85
N VAL A 71 -3.96 -14.48 -21.94
CA VAL A 71 -2.72 -14.90 -21.28
C VAL A 71 -2.88 -14.91 -19.76
N THR A 72 -3.44 -13.86 -19.16
CA THR A 72 -3.73 -13.82 -17.72
C THR A 72 -4.61 -14.97 -17.27
N ARG A 73 -5.65 -15.29 -18.05
CA ARG A 73 -6.58 -16.39 -17.77
C ARG A 73 -5.92 -17.76 -17.76
N ILE A 74 -4.91 -17.97 -18.61
CA ILE A 74 -4.12 -19.21 -18.63
C ILE A 74 -3.13 -19.25 -17.46
N LEU A 75 -2.47 -18.12 -17.17
CA LEU A 75 -1.43 -18.06 -16.15
C LEU A 75 -1.97 -18.14 -14.72
N LEU A 76 -3.20 -17.72 -14.45
CA LEU A 76 -3.78 -17.77 -13.10
C LEU A 76 -3.90 -19.21 -12.55
N PRO A 77 -4.51 -20.18 -13.27
CA PRO A 77 -4.50 -21.59 -12.85
C PRO A 77 -3.10 -22.19 -12.73
N VAL A 78 -2.18 -21.84 -13.63
CA VAL A 78 -0.77 -22.28 -13.56
C VAL A 78 -0.12 -21.77 -12.28
N GLY A 79 -0.34 -20.49 -11.94
CA GLY A 79 0.14 -19.87 -10.71
C GLY A 79 -0.38 -20.57 -9.45
N TRP A 80 -1.65 -20.95 -9.43
CA TRP A 80 -2.23 -21.78 -8.37
C TRP A 80 -1.57 -23.16 -8.25
N GLY A 81 -1.31 -23.83 -9.38
CA GLY A 81 -0.60 -25.11 -9.41
C GLY A 81 0.80 -25.00 -8.81
N VAL A 82 1.56 -23.98 -9.21
CA VAL A 82 2.90 -23.68 -8.65
C VAL A 82 2.82 -23.37 -7.16
N ALA A 83 1.86 -22.53 -6.73
CA ALA A 83 1.67 -22.19 -5.33
C ALA A 83 1.33 -23.42 -4.47
N ALA A 84 0.50 -24.33 -4.98
CA ALA A 84 0.15 -25.59 -4.32
C ALA A 84 1.39 -26.49 -4.17
N LEU A 85 2.21 -26.64 -5.21
CA LEU A 85 3.45 -27.42 -5.16
C LEU A 85 4.43 -26.86 -4.12
N LEU A 86 4.64 -25.55 -4.11
CA LEU A 86 5.49 -24.88 -3.11
C LEU A 86 4.91 -25.02 -1.69
N GLY A 87 3.59 -24.96 -1.54
CA GLY A 87 2.88 -25.23 -0.29
C GLY A 87 3.11 -26.66 0.22
N LEU A 88 3.06 -27.66 -0.67
CA LEU A 88 3.35 -29.05 -0.35
C LEU A 88 4.81 -29.25 0.09
N VAL A 89 5.77 -28.57 -0.55
CA VAL A 89 7.18 -28.57 -0.13
C VAL A 89 7.32 -28.03 1.30
N LEU A 90 6.63 -26.93 1.62
CA LEU A 90 6.61 -26.36 2.98
C LEU A 90 5.97 -27.29 4.01
N LEU A 91 4.88 -27.98 3.64
CA LEU A 91 4.22 -28.94 4.52
C LEU A 91 5.10 -30.18 4.78
N ARG A 92 5.75 -30.71 3.74
CA ARG A 92 6.62 -31.89 3.84
C ARG A 92 7.85 -31.62 4.69
N THR A 93 8.48 -30.46 4.50
CA THR A 93 9.65 -30.04 5.30
C THR A 93 9.29 -29.81 6.77
N ARG A 94 8.10 -29.27 7.08
CA ARG A 94 7.60 -29.16 8.46
C ARG A 94 7.29 -30.51 9.11
N ARG A 95 6.76 -31.46 8.34
CA ARG A 95 6.37 -32.80 8.84
C ARG A 95 7.57 -33.70 9.14
N ASN A 96 8.68 -33.52 8.41
CA ASN A 96 9.88 -34.35 8.59
C ASN A 96 10.80 -33.85 9.72
N GLY A 97 10.77 -32.56 10.06
CA GLY A 97 11.61 -31.98 11.12
C GLY A 97 11.49 -32.63 12.52
N PRO A 98 10.29 -33.02 13.00
CA PRO A 98 10.15 -33.71 14.29
C PRO A 98 10.57 -35.19 14.26
N ARG A 99 10.44 -35.87 13.10
CA ARG A 99 10.71 -37.31 12.96
C ARG A 99 12.20 -37.63 12.88
N GLU A 100 12.98 -36.80 12.20
CA GLU A 100 14.44 -36.96 12.13
C GLU A 100 15.13 -36.60 13.46
N ALA A 101 14.59 -35.61 14.19
CA ALA A 101 15.08 -35.24 15.52
C ALA A 101 14.90 -36.34 16.59
N GLN A 102 13.89 -37.22 16.45
CA GLN A 102 13.69 -38.36 17.35
C GLN A 102 14.57 -39.58 17.01
N HIS A 103 15.02 -39.74 15.76
CA HIS A 103 15.90 -40.84 15.37
C HIS A 103 17.40 -40.51 15.50
N ALA A 104 17.77 -39.22 15.58
CA ALA A 104 19.16 -38.76 15.67
C ALA A 104 19.69 -38.59 17.11
N ALA A 105 19.01 -39.14 18.14
CA ALA A 105 19.49 -39.17 19.51
C ALA A 105 20.62 -40.22 19.71
N GLY A 106 21.76 -39.99 19.07
CA GLY A 106 23.04 -40.66 19.30
C GLY A 106 24.15 -39.61 19.48
N PRO A 107 25.20 -39.88 20.26
CA PRO A 107 26.15 -38.84 20.65
C PRO A 107 27.06 -38.43 19.49
N LEU A 108 27.19 -37.10 19.32
CA LEU A 108 28.22 -36.33 18.60
C LEU A 108 28.07 -36.14 17.08
N LYS A 109 27.79 -34.90 16.66
CA LYS A 109 28.80 -33.96 16.08
C LYS A 109 28.15 -32.62 15.76
N ALA A 110 28.82 -31.53 16.11
CA ALA A 110 28.47 -30.17 15.73
C ALA A 110 28.66 -29.99 14.21
N GLY A 111 27.58 -30.20 13.45
CA GLY A 111 27.47 -29.92 12.03
C GLY A 111 25.97 -29.91 11.70
N GLY A 112 25.49 -28.80 11.15
CA GLY A 112 24.08 -28.42 10.99
C GLY A 112 23.07 -29.57 10.97
N ALA A 113 22.12 -29.55 11.92
CA ALA A 113 21.05 -30.53 12.02
C ALA A 113 20.29 -30.69 10.68
N PRO A 114 20.27 -31.89 10.07
CA PRO A 114 19.42 -32.17 8.92
C PRO A 114 17.98 -32.34 9.42
N GLY A 115 17.05 -31.57 8.84
CA GLY A 115 15.61 -31.76 9.05
C GLY A 115 14.79 -30.50 9.31
N VAL A 116 15.41 -29.38 9.67
CA VAL A 116 14.71 -28.08 9.75
C VAL A 116 14.96 -27.31 8.45
N PRO A 117 13.92 -26.99 7.64
CA PRO A 117 14.12 -26.15 6.47
C PRO A 117 14.76 -24.83 6.92
N SER A 118 15.85 -24.44 6.24
CA SER A 118 16.49 -23.17 6.56
C SER A 118 15.46 -22.05 6.45
N ALA A 119 15.58 -21.01 7.28
CA ALA A 119 14.70 -19.85 7.21
C ALA A 119 14.67 -19.25 5.78
N GLN A 120 15.79 -19.39 5.04
CA GLN A 120 15.92 -19.02 3.65
C GLN A 120 15.03 -19.84 2.71
N THR A 121 14.97 -21.17 2.86
CA THR A 121 14.08 -22.03 2.06
C THR A 121 12.62 -21.67 2.30
N VAL A 122 12.22 -21.47 3.56
CA VAL A 122 10.84 -21.07 3.88
C VAL A 122 10.52 -19.73 3.23
N GLN A 123 11.39 -18.73 3.37
CA GLN A 123 11.21 -17.42 2.76
C GLN A 123 11.15 -17.49 1.23
N ALA A 124 12.01 -18.29 0.59
CA ALA A 124 12.01 -18.48 -0.86
C ALA A 124 10.69 -19.09 -1.35
N CYS A 125 10.19 -20.15 -0.70
CA CYS A 125 8.90 -20.73 -1.07
C CYS A 125 7.74 -19.75 -0.88
N LEU A 126 7.75 -18.96 0.19
CA LEU A 126 6.71 -17.94 0.43
C LEU A 126 6.73 -16.85 -0.63
N LEU A 127 7.91 -16.34 -0.99
CA LEU A 127 8.06 -15.39 -2.10
C LEU A 127 7.64 -15.99 -3.44
N GLY A 128 7.98 -17.26 -3.68
CA GLY A 128 7.56 -18.00 -4.86
C GLY A 128 6.04 -18.15 -4.95
N ILE A 129 5.37 -18.47 -3.83
CA ILE A 129 3.90 -18.54 -3.75
C ILE A 129 3.28 -17.17 -4.08
N LEU A 130 3.78 -16.10 -3.46
CA LEU A 130 3.27 -14.74 -3.71
C LEU A 130 3.48 -14.33 -5.17
N GLY A 131 4.66 -14.61 -5.73
CA GLY A 131 4.97 -14.34 -7.13
C GLY A 131 4.07 -15.11 -8.09
N ALA A 132 3.89 -16.41 -7.87
CA ALA A 132 3.05 -17.27 -8.71
C ALA A 132 1.57 -16.82 -8.71
N LEU A 133 1.06 -16.36 -7.58
CA LEU A 133 -0.33 -15.91 -7.45
C LEU A 133 -0.56 -14.48 -7.98
N LEU A 134 0.44 -13.59 -7.91
CA LEU A 134 0.30 -12.17 -8.27
C LEU A 134 0.79 -11.83 -9.67
N ALA A 135 1.83 -12.49 -10.18
CA ALA A 135 2.43 -12.20 -11.47
C ALA A 135 1.42 -12.21 -12.64
N PRO A 136 0.41 -13.10 -12.69
CA PRO A 136 -0.57 -13.05 -13.78
C PRO A 136 -1.32 -11.72 -13.89
N PHE A 137 -1.57 -11.01 -12.78
CA PHE A 137 -2.26 -9.73 -12.82
C PHE A 137 -1.43 -8.63 -13.50
N THR A 138 -0.10 -8.72 -13.56
CA THR A 138 0.72 -7.67 -14.17
C THR A 138 0.62 -7.63 -15.70
N ILE A 139 0.18 -8.72 -16.33
CA ILE A 139 0.20 -8.90 -17.78
C ILE A 139 -0.63 -7.84 -18.51
N MET A 140 -1.86 -7.58 -18.04
CA MET A 140 -2.73 -6.59 -18.70
C MET A 140 -2.19 -5.15 -18.56
N PRO A 141 -1.83 -4.65 -17.36
CA PRO A 141 -1.19 -3.35 -17.21
C PRO A 141 0.08 -3.20 -18.02
N LEU A 142 0.96 -4.21 -18.02
CA LEU A 142 2.19 -4.16 -18.81
C LEU A 142 1.91 -4.10 -20.31
N SER A 143 0.91 -4.83 -20.79
CA SER A 143 0.46 -4.75 -22.18
C SER A 143 -0.08 -3.37 -22.54
N VAL A 144 -0.90 -2.77 -21.65
CA VAL A 144 -1.43 -1.41 -21.83
C VAL A 144 -0.29 -0.41 -21.88
N MET A 145 0.63 -0.50 -20.93
CA MET A 145 1.77 0.41 -20.84
C MET A 145 2.71 0.30 -22.04
N ALA A 146 3.03 -0.93 -22.46
CA ALA A 146 3.90 -1.16 -23.61
C ALA A 146 3.29 -0.65 -24.92
N GLY A 147 1.96 -0.74 -25.07
CA GLY A 147 1.24 -0.19 -26.21
C GLY A 147 1.16 1.34 -26.25
N ASN A 148 1.37 2.01 -25.10
CA ASN A 148 0.98 3.43 -24.90
C ASN A 148 2.07 4.30 -24.31
N LEU A 149 3.31 4.04 -24.70
CA LEU A 149 4.46 4.75 -24.16
C LEU A 149 4.32 6.29 -24.29
N PRO A 150 3.91 6.88 -25.43
CA PRO A 150 3.73 8.33 -25.54
C PRO A 150 2.72 8.91 -24.55
N GLN A 151 1.56 8.27 -24.39
CA GLN A 151 0.47 8.68 -23.52
C GLN A 151 0.87 8.55 -22.04
N MET A 152 1.65 7.52 -21.70
CA MET A 152 2.23 7.37 -20.36
C MET A 152 3.19 8.51 -20.02
N LEU A 153 4.02 8.96 -20.98
CA LEU A 153 4.95 10.07 -20.76
C LEU A 153 4.20 11.36 -20.38
N LEU A 154 3.02 11.61 -20.96
CA LEU A 154 2.15 12.73 -20.55
C LEU A 154 1.67 12.60 -19.10
N CYS A 155 1.35 11.38 -18.68
CA CYS A 155 0.92 11.09 -17.31
C CYS A 155 2.06 11.22 -16.28
N LEU A 156 3.32 11.11 -16.70
CA LEU A 156 4.49 11.25 -15.84
C LEU A 156 4.74 12.68 -15.38
N LEU A 157 4.09 13.70 -15.95
CA LEU A 157 4.25 15.07 -15.47
C LEU A 157 3.53 15.30 -14.12
N PRO A 158 2.22 15.05 -13.99
CA PRO A 158 1.51 15.28 -12.73
C PRO A 158 1.72 14.17 -11.68
N THR A 159 2.00 12.93 -12.10
CA THR A 159 2.00 11.77 -11.19
C THR A 159 3.12 11.80 -10.13
N PRO A 160 4.40 12.08 -10.46
CA PRO A 160 5.47 12.18 -9.46
C PRO A 160 5.29 13.39 -8.54
N ALA A 161 4.78 14.51 -9.06
CA ALA A 161 4.45 15.68 -8.27
C ALA A 161 3.34 15.35 -7.25
N ALA A 162 2.33 14.60 -7.68
CA ALA A 162 1.26 14.13 -6.80
C ALA A 162 1.77 13.17 -5.72
N LEU A 163 2.63 12.21 -6.08
CA LEU A 163 3.23 11.28 -5.13
C LEU A 163 4.10 12.02 -4.10
N LEU A 164 4.85 13.04 -4.52
CA LEU A 164 5.61 13.91 -3.63
C LEU A 164 4.67 14.70 -2.71
N LEU A 165 3.58 15.26 -3.22
CA LEU A 165 2.61 15.99 -2.39
C LEU A 165 2.01 15.09 -1.32
N VAL A 166 1.56 13.89 -1.70
CA VAL A 166 1.05 12.85 -0.79
C VAL A 166 2.09 12.52 0.29
N HIS A 167 3.37 12.39 -0.07
CA HIS A 167 4.44 12.16 0.90
C HIS A 167 4.61 13.31 1.89
N ARG A 168 4.50 14.55 1.40
CA ARG A 168 4.76 15.77 2.18
C ARG A 168 3.65 16.11 3.16
N VAL A 169 2.45 15.59 2.94
CA VAL A 169 1.32 15.68 3.87
C VAL A 169 1.63 15.03 5.23
N GLN A 170 2.56 14.07 5.29
CA GLN A 170 3.08 13.56 6.55
C GLN A 170 3.98 14.62 7.22
N LEU A 171 3.40 15.36 8.17
CA LEU A 171 4.08 16.47 8.81
C LEU A 171 5.09 16.00 9.86
N TYR A 172 4.73 15.05 10.73
CA TYR A 172 5.55 14.66 11.87
C TYR A 172 6.51 13.53 11.53
N ARG A 173 5.98 12.35 11.25
CA ARG A 173 6.76 11.15 10.90
C ARG A 173 6.49 10.76 9.46
N ARG A 174 7.48 10.86 8.58
CA ARG A 174 7.37 10.48 7.18
C ARG A 174 7.73 9.02 6.99
N MET A 175 6.96 8.30 6.18
CA MET A 175 7.36 6.98 5.75
C MET A 175 8.56 7.07 4.79
N PRO A 176 9.43 6.04 4.73
CA PRO A 176 10.42 5.92 3.68
C PRO A 176 9.79 6.05 2.29
N GLY A 177 10.40 6.83 1.39
CA GLY A 177 9.83 7.10 0.06
C GLY A 177 9.63 5.84 -0.80
N TRP A 178 10.46 4.80 -0.59
CA TRP A 178 10.33 3.53 -1.30
C TRP A 178 9.01 2.81 -1.00
N LEU A 179 8.37 3.05 0.17
CA LEU A 179 7.04 2.50 0.47
C LEU A 179 5.95 3.14 -0.39
N LEU A 180 6.07 4.42 -0.70
CA LEU A 180 5.15 5.09 -1.61
C LEU A 180 5.34 4.60 -3.04
N VAL A 181 6.58 4.38 -3.47
CA VAL A 181 6.89 3.78 -4.77
C VAL A 181 6.38 2.33 -4.84
N SER A 182 6.49 1.57 -3.75
CA SER A 182 5.96 0.20 -3.68
C SER A 182 4.43 0.19 -3.71
N GLY A 183 3.79 1.13 -3.01
CA GLY A 183 2.34 1.33 -3.07
C GLY A 183 1.88 1.69 -4.48
N PHE A 184 2.53 2.67 -5.10
CA PHE A 184 2.31 3.04 -6.49
C PHE A 184 2.49 1.84 -7.44
N GLY A 185 3.58 1.08 -7.30
CA GLY A 185 3.84 -0.12 -8.11
C GLY A 185 2.77 -1.20 -7.93
N TRP A 186 2.29 -1.42 -6.69
CA TRP A 186 1.15 -2.29 -6.46
C TRP A 186 -0.09 -1.80 -7.19
N GLY A 187 -0.45 -0.52 -7.02
CA GLY A 187 -1.62 0.06 -7.65
C GLY A 187 -1.58 -0.04 -9.17
N ALA A 188 -0.41 0.25 -9.76
CA ALA A 188 -0.24 0.23 -11.20
C ALA A 188 -0.30 -1.18 -11.79
N LEU A 189 0.41 -2.14 -11.18
CA LEU A 189 0.57 -3.46 -11.77
C LEU A 189 -0.43 -4.48 -11.23
N ILE A 190 -0.58 -4.58 -9.91
CA ILE A 190 -1.41 -5.61 -9.30
C ILE A 190 -2.86 -5.13 -9.14
N GLY A 191 -3.06 -3.95 -8.55
CA GLY A 191 -4.39 -3.35 -8.39
C GLY A 191 -5.05 -3.05 -9.73
N GLY A 192 -4.32 -2.38 -10.64
CA GLY A 192 -4.76 -2.09 -12.01
C GLY A 192 -5.03 -3.36 -12.80
N GLY A 193 -4.14 -4.35 -12.67
CA GLY A 193 -4.29 -5.64 -13.33
C GLY A 193 -5.48 -6.44 -12.85
N PHE A 194 -5.64 -6.58 -11.53
CA PHE A 194 -6.80 -7.22 -10.93
C PHE A 194 -8.10 -6.53 -11.34
N GLY A 195 -8.16 -5.19 -11.25
CA GLY A 195 -9.32 -4.40 -11.67
C GLY A 195 -9.66 -4.63 -13.14
N LEU A 196 -8.70 -4.44 -14.04
CA LEU A 196 -8.89 -4.64 -15.48
C LEU A 196 -9.36 -6.06 -15.82
N VAL A 197 -8.72 -7.08 -15.26
CA VAL A 197 -9.10 -8.49 -15.48
C VAL A 197 -10.54 -8.74 -15.03
N MET A 198 -10.90 -8.29 -13.83
CA MET A 198 -12.24 -8.49 -13.29
C MET A 198 -13.30 -7.71 -14.08
N ILE A 199 -13.01 -6.47 -14.49
CA ILE A 199 -13.92 -5.65 -15.32
C ILE A 199 -14.10 -6.30 -16.69
N THR A 200 -13.01 -6.69 -17.36
CA THR A 200 -13.09 -7.40 -18.66
C THR A 200 -13.87 -8.69 -18.51
N TRP A 201 -13.68 -9.43 -17.42
CA TRP A 201 -14.46 -10.63 -17.13
C TRP A 201 -15.96 -10.34 -17.04
N MET A 202 -16.34 -9.29 -16.30
CA MET A 202 -17.72 -8.85 -16.12
C MET A 202 -18.36 -8.48 -17.46
N GLN A 203 -17.65 -7.67 -18.27
CA GLN A 203 -18.12 -7.24 -19.59
C GLN A 203 -18.42 -8.44 -20.49
N ARG A 204 -17.58 -9.48 -20.47
CA ARG A 204 -17.73 -10.61 -21.40
C ARG A 204 -18.77 -11.63 -20.96
N SER A 205 -18.91 -11.85 -19.66
CA SER A 205 -19.62 -13.03 -19.14
C SER A 205 -21.02 -12.70 -18.65
N VAL A 206 -21.20 -11.52 -18.06
CA VAL A 206 -22.47 -11.16 -17.41
C VAL A 206 -23.63 -10.90 -18.37
N PRO A 207 -23.44 -10.37 -19.59
CA PRO A 207 -24.53 -10.26 -20.57
C PRO A 207 -25.20 -11.59 -20.92
N GLY A 208 -24.48 -12.71 -20.85
CA GLY A 208 -25.07 -14.05 -21.04
C GLY A 208 -26.15 -14.40 -20.02
N TYR A 209 -26.07 -13.87 -18.80
CA TYR A 209 -27.04 -14.12 -17.74
C TYR A 209 -28.27 -13.21 -17.81
N PHE A 210 -28.10 -11.95 -18.22
CA PHE A 210 -29.16 -10.94 -18.21
C PHE A 210 -29.78 -10.67 -19.59
N MET A 211 -29.17 -11.21 -20.65
CA MET A 211 -29.60 -11.01 -22.04
C MET A 211 -29.70 -12.33 -22.83
N SER A 212 -29.76 -13.47 -22.12
CA SER A 212 -30.16 -14.76 -22.71
C SER A 212 -31.67 -14.81 -22.90
N GLY A 213 -32.13 -15.73 -23.77
CA GLY A 213 -33.54 -15.84 -24.20
C GLY A 213 -34.59 -16.12 -23.11
N SER A 214 -34.18 -16.15 -21.83
CA SER A 214 -35.04 -16.33 -20.66
C SER A 214 -35.64 -15.04 -20.10
N TRP A 215 -35.23 -13.85 -20.56
CA TRP A 215 -35.82 -12.58 -20.12
C TRP A 215 -36.90 -12.10 -21.10
N GLU A 216 -38.16 -12.13 -20.66
CA GLU A 216 -39.32 -11.64 -21.43
C GLU A 216 -39.27 -10.13 -21.73
N ARG A 217 -38.43 -9.37 -21.00
CA ARG A 217 -38.28 -7.91 -21.12
C ARG A 217 -36.80 -7.49 -21.25
N PRO A 218 -36.24 -7.43 -22.48
CA PRO A 218 -34.83 -7.14 -22.70
C PRO A 218 -34.36 -5.75 -22.21
N LEU A 219 -35.29 -4.79 -22.05
CA LEU A 219 -35.00 -3.46 -21.50
C LEU A 219 -34.72 -3.49 -19.99
N ASP A 220 -35.33 -4.42 -19.25
CA ASP A 220 -35.11 -4.55 -17.80
C ASP A 220 -33.73 -5.14 -17.52
N GLY A 221 -33.31 -6.16 -18.28
CA GLY A 221 -31.95 -6.72 -18.20
C GLY A 221 -30.86 -5.69 -18.56
N ALA A 222 -31.11 -4.81 -19.53
CA ALA A 222 -30.18 -3.72 -19.86
C ALA A 222 -30.02 -2.70 -18.71
N ARG A 223 -31.11 -2.37 -18.00
CA ARG A 223 -31.10 -1.48 -16.83
C ARG A 223 -30.36 -2.10 -15.64
N GLU A 224 -30.56 -3.39 -15.40
CA GLU A 224 -29.85 -4.13 -14.36
C GLU A 224 -28.34 -4.15 -14.63
N LEU A 225 -27.93 -4.45 -15.87
CA LEU A 225 -26.52 -4.38 -16.29
C LEU A 225 -25.92 -2.99 -16.08
N TYR A 226 -26.68 -1.93 -16.36
CA TYR A 226 -26.26 -0.55 -16.18
C TYR A 226 -25.98 -0.17 -14.72
N THR A 227 -26.63 -0.86 -13.76
CA THR A 227 -26.41 -0.64 -12.32
C THR A 227 -25.34 -1.57 -11.77
N LEU A 228 -25.34 -2.83 -12.19
CA LEU A 228 -24.39 -3.85 -11.75
C LEU A 228 -22.97 -3.56 -12.22
N PHE A 229 -22.80 -2.98 -13.41
CA PHE A 229 -21.48 -2.72 -13.96
C PHE A 229 -20.68 -1.70 -13.14
N PRO A 230 -21.18 -0.47 -12.85
CA PRO A 230 -20.47 0.47 -11.97
C PRO A 230 -20.21 -0.09 -10.57
N LEU A 231 -21.18 -0.83 -9.99
CA LEU A 231 -21.00 -1.42 -8.67
C LEU A 231 -19.88 -2.47 -8.67
N HIS A 232 -19.87 -3.36 -9.67
CA HIS A 232 -18.84 -4.36 -9.81
C HIS A 232 -17.47 -3.71 -10.01
N THR A 233 -17.37 -2.75 -10.93
CA THR A 233 -16.14 -1.97 -11.18
C THR A 233 -15.62 -1.33 -9.89
N ALA A 234 -16.48 -0.63 -9.16
CA ALA A 234 -16.12 0.00 -7.88
C ALA A 234 -15.61 -1.03 -6.85
N VAL A 235 -16.32 -2.17 -6.69
CA VAL A 235 -15.92 -3.23 -5.75
C VAL A 235 -14.56 -3.80 -6.11
N VAL A 236 -14.36 -4.29 -7.33
CA VAL A 236 -13.14 -5.01 -7.69
C VAL A 236 -11.94 -4.08 -7.73
N THR A 237 -12.11 -2.84 -8.19
CA THR A 237 -11.05 -1.85 -8.26
C THR A 237 -10.61 -1.41 -6.86
N GLU A 238 -11.54 -1.07 -5.95
CA GLU A 238 -11.15 -0.66 -4.60
C GLU A 238 -10.63 -1.83 -3.77
N VAL A 239 -11.13 -3.06 -3.95
CA VAL A 239 -10.58 -4.25 -3.28
C VAL A 239 -9.14 -4.52 -3.74
N GLY A 240 -8.86 -4.49 -5.05
CA GLY A 240 -7.51 -4.70 -5.59
C GLY A 240 -6.50 -3.66 -5.08
N LYS A 241 -6.92 -2.41 -4.93
CA LYS A 241 -6.10 -1.34 -4.36
C LYS A 241 -5.94 -1.47 -2.85
N ALA A 242 -7.03 -1.69 -2.10
CA ALA A 242 -6.99 -1.84 -0.65
C ALA A 242 -6.15 -3.05 -0.22
N ALA A 243 -6.11 -4.12 -1.03
CA ALA A 243 -5.22 -5.24 -0.82
C ALA A 243 -3.74 -4.83 -0.80
N GLY A 244 -3.33 -3.89 -1.64
CA GLY A 244 -1.95 -3.36 -1.63
C GLY A 244 -1.63 -2.62 -0.35
N VAL A 245 -2.58 -1.82 0.13
CA VAL A 245 -2.44 -1.14 1.42
C VAL A 245 -2.35 -2.15 2.55
N ALA A 246 -3.19 -3.19 2.54
CA ALA A 246 -3.17 -4.25 3.54
C ALA A 246 -1.86 -5.05 3.52
N VAL A 247 -1.36 -5.44 2.34
CA VAL A 247 -0.10 -6.17 2.18
C VAL A 247 1.07 -5.34 2.69
N LEU A 248 1.19 -4.08 2.26
CA LEU A 248 2.27 -3.19 2.70
C LEU A 248 2.15 -2.86 4.20
N PHE A 249 0.93 -2.76 4.73
CA PHE A 249 0.67 -2.63 6.16
C PHE A 249 1.13 -3.84 6.97
N LEU A 250 0.88 -5.06 6.48
CA LEU A 250 1.30 -6.29 7.14
C LEU A 250 2.83 -6.47 7.07
N LEU A 251 3.44 -6.17 5.93
CA LEU A 251 4.89 -6.31 5.72
C LEU A 251 5.72 -5.23 6.43
N PHE A 252 5.25 -3.98 6.37
CA PHE A 252 6.02 -2.82 6.80
C PHE A 252 5.32 -2.05 7.92
N ARG A 253 4.68 -2.82 8.80
CA ARG A 253 3.89 -2.33 9.92
C ARG A 253 4.66 -1.32 10.76
N ARG A 254 5.98 -1.46 10.95
CA ARG A 254 6.84 -0.47 11.65
C ARG A 254 6.70 0.97 11.10
N HIS A 255 6.49 1.12 9.80
CA HIS A 255 6.43 2.43 9.14
C HIS A 255 5.01 3.00 9.09
N ILE A 256 3.98 2.17 9.14
CA ILE A 256 2.58 2.58 8.99
C ILE A 256 1.95 2.70 10.38
N ASP A 257 2.15 3.87 10.98
CA ASP A 257 1.86 4.19 12.39
C ASP A 257 0.44 4.59 12.72
N GLY A 258 -0.48 4.77 11.77
CA GLY A 258 -1.86 5.13 12.09
C GLY A 258 -2.66 5.63 10.89
N ILE A 259 -3.70 6.41 11.19
CA ILE A 259 -4.64 6.97 10.20
C ILE A 259 -3.92 7.74 9.10
N VAL A 260 -3.00 8.65 9.45
CA VAL A 260 -2.32 9.52 8.47
C VAL A 260 -1.43 8.72 7.52
N SER A 261 -0.62 7.81 8.05
CA SER A 261 0.26 6.96 7.22
C SER A 261 -0.54 5.97 6.38
N GLY A 262 -1.63 5.42 6.90
CA GLY A 262 -2.56 4.59 6.14
C GLY A 262 -3.21 5.36 4.98
N LEU A 263 -3.70 6.57 5.24
CA LEU A 263 -4.29 7.46 4.22
C LEU A 263 -3.29 7.78 3.10
N VAL A 264 -2.07 8.15 3.46
CA VAL A 264 -0.98 8.46 2.52
C VAL A 264 -0.59 7.24 1.70
N LEU A 265 -0.55 6.05 2.31
CA LEU A 265 -0.28 4.81 1.60
C LEU A 265 -1.41 4.45 0.62
N GLY A 266 -2.67 4.61 1.05
CA GLY A 266 -3.84 4.44 0.18
C GLY A 266 -3.82 5.37 -1.03
N ALA A 267 -3.50 6.64 -0.81
CA ALA A 267 -3.33 7.62 -1.88
C ALA A 267 -2.20 7.22 -2.86
N ALA A 268 -1.06 6.74 -2.36
CA ALA A 268 0.04 6.28 -3.21
C ALA A 268 -0.35 5.07 -4.07
N VAL A 269 -1.09 4.11 -3.51
CA VAL A 269 -1.62 2.96 -4.26
C VAL A 269 -2.60 3.42 -5.33
N ALA A 270 -3.53 4.31 -5.00
CA ALA A 270 -4.48 4.83 -5.98
C ALA A 270 -3.83 5.64 -7.11
N LEU A 271 -2.76 6.40 -6.83
CA LEU A 271 -2.01 7.10 -7.89
C LEU A 271 -1.43 6.12 -8.91
N GLY A 272 -0.96 4.94 -8.48
CA GLY A 272 -0.50 3.89 -9.36
C GLY A 272 -1.60 3.33 -10.25
N TYR A 273 -2.75 3.04 -9.65
CA TYR A 273 -3.92 2.57 -10.39
C TYR A 273 -4.38 3.62 -11.42
N ASN A 274 -4.53 4.88 -10.99
CA ASN A 274 -4.92 5.99 -11.86
C ASN A 274 -3.98 6.14 -13.05
N PHE A 275 -2.67 5.97 -12.84
CA PHE A 275 -1.68 6.01 -13.92
C PHE A 275 -1.92 4.93 -14.98
N THR A 276 -2.20 3.71 -14.56
CA THR A 276 -2.46 2.58 -15.47
C THR A 276 -3.79 2.73 -16.21
N GLU A 277 -4.81 3.15 -15.48
CA GLU A 277 -6.14 3.32 -16.02
C GLU A 277 -6.21 4.51 -16.99
N THR A 278 -5.56 5.62 -16.69
CA THR A 278 -5.44 6.72 -17.65
C THR A 278 -4.78 6.25 -18.94
N ALA A 279 -3.70 5.46 -18.86
CA ALA A 279 -3.07 4.91 -20.06
C ALA A 279 -4.02 4.00 -20.85
N TYR A 280 -4.84 3.19 -20.17
CA TYR A 280 -5.86 2.35 -20.80
C TYR A 280 -6.94 3.18 -21.52
N TYR A 281 -7.45 4.23 -20.87
CA TYR A 281 -8.51 5.08 -21.44
C TYR A 281 -8.03 5.94 -22.60
N LEU A 282 -6.79 6.46 -22.52
CA LEU A 282 -6.20 7.28 -23.58
C LEU A 282 -6.04 6.52 -24.89
N ASP A 283 -5.87 5.20 -24.86
CA ASP A 283 -5.62 4.40 -26.06
C ASP A 283 -6.85 3.65 -26.55
N LEU A 284 -7.43 2.85 -25.66
CA LEU A 284 -8.35 1.80 -26.06
C LEU A 284 -9.81 2.24 -26.02
N VAL A 285 -10.14 3.24 -25.19
CA VAL A 285 -11.52 3.62 -24.92
C VAL A 285 -11.94 4.84 -25.72
N ASN A 286 -11.16 5.93 -25.69
CA ASN A 286 -11.49 7.19 -26.36
C ASN A 286 -10.26 7.81 -27.06
N PRO A 287 -9.73 7.17 -28.12
CA PRO A 287 -8.53 7.66 -28.81
C PRO A 287 -8.71 9.07 -29.38
N ASP A 288 -9.90 9.44 -29.86
CA ASP A 288 -10.12 10.77 -30.42
C ASP A 288 -10.21 11.89 -29.37
N HIS A 289 -10.26 11.56 -28.07
CA HIS A 289 -10.45 12.51 -26.97
C HIS A 289 -9.31 12.48 -25.94
N HIS A 290 -8.07 12.28 -26.39
CA HIS A 290 -6.89 12.20 -25.52
C HIS A 290 -6.77 13.37 -24.54
N PHE A 291 -7.01 14.61 -24.99
CA PHE A 291 -6.88 15.80 -24.14
C PHE A 291 -7.94 15.82 -23.02
N THR A 292 -9.19 15.49 -23.34
CA THR A 292 -10.29 15.42 -22.37
C THR A 292 -10.01 14.36 -21.31
N GLN A 293 -9.52 13.18 -21.71
CA GLN A 293 -9.16 12.11 -20.78
C GLN A 293 -7.96 12.50 -19.89
N LEU A 294 -6.97 13.19 -20.43
CA LEU A 294 -5.83 13.68 -19.64
C LEU A 294 -6.28 14.75 -18.64
N TRP A 295 -7.11 15.71 -19.09
CA TRP A 295 -7.66 16.76 -18.23
C TRP A 295 -8.50 16.17 -17.09
N ASP A 296 -9.44 15.31 -17.43
CA ASP A 296 -10.33 14.67 -16.46
C ASP A 296 -9.54 13.80 -15.48
N ARG A 297 -8.68 12.89 -15.92
CA ARG A 297 -8.07 11.89 -15.03
C ARG A 297 -6.78 12.34 -14.36
N GLN A 298 -5.98 13.19 -15.01
CA GLN A 298 -4.65 13.56 -14.55
C GLN A 298 -4.57 15.01 -14.02
N VAL A 299 -5.62 15.81 -14.17
CA VAL A 299 -5.67 17.17 -13.62
C VAL A 299 -6.81 17.31 -12.61
N VAL A 300 -8.06 17.10 -13.05
CA VAL A 300 -9.25 17.30 -12.20
C VAL A 300 -9.44 16.13 -11.24
N GLY A 301 -9.41 14.91 -11.78
CA GLY A 301 -9.67 13.63 -11.13
C GLY A 301 -8.54 13.12 -10.24
N LEU A 302 -7.30 13.57 -10.50
CA LEU A 302 -6.08 12.96 -9.94
C LEU A 302 -6.13 12.81 -8.42
N PHE A 303 -6.65 13.80 -7.70
CA PHE A 303 -6.81 13.76 -6.24
C PHE A 303 -8.25 13.53 -5.77
N THR A 304 -9.22 13.66 -6.67
CA THR A 304 -10.65 13.77 -6.33
C THR A 304 -11.39 12.44 -6.52
N THR A 305 -10.89 11.54 -7.36
CA THR A 305 -11.50 10.23 -7.61
C THR A 305 -10.77 9.11 -6.85
N HIS A 306 -10.07 8.22 -7.56
CA HIS A 306 -9.45 7.01 -6.99
C HIS A 306 -8.56 7.30 -5.79
N VAL A 307 -7.83 8.42 -5.81
CA VAL A 307 -6.96 8.83 -4.71
C VAL A 307 -7.76 9.11 -3.44
N ALA A 308 -8.88 9.82 -3.53
CA ALA A 308 -9.75 10.06 -2.37
C ALA A 308 -10.32 8.73 -1.84
N PHE A 309 -10.84 7.86 -2.71
CA PHE A 309 -11.50 6.62 -2.29
C PHE A 309 -10.53 5.67 -1.59
N THR A 310 -9.41 5.32 -2.22
CA THR A 310 -8.45 4.39 -1.61
C THR A 310 -7.72 5.01 -0.42
N ALA A 311 -7.59 6.34 -0.36
CA ALA A 311 -7.11 7.01 0.85
C ALA A 311 -8.02 6.76 2.06
N LEU A 312 -9.34 6.66 1.88
CA LEU A 312 -10.28 6.27 2.95
C LEU A 312 -10.10 4.81 3.37
N ALA A 313 -9.94 3.89 2.42
CA ALA A 313 -9.61 2.50 2.72
C ALA A 313 -8.30 2.39 3.52
N GLY A 314 -7.28 3.12 3.08
CA GLY A 314 -6.00 3.17 3.77
C GLY A 314 -6.08 3.81 5.16
N ALA A 315 -6.89 4.86 5.33
CA ALA A 315 -7.14 5.47 6.62
C ALA A 315 -7.77 4.47 7.60
N GLY A 316 -8.74 3.67 7.14
CA GLY A 316 -9.37 2.61 7.93
C GLY A 316 -8.37 1.52 8.36
N ILE A 317 -7.57 1.01 7.43
CA ILE A 317 -6.52 0.02 7.72
C ILE A 317 -5.47 0.59 8.69
N GLY A 318 -5.04 1.84 8.48
CA GLY A 318 -4.10 2.53 9.36
C GLY A 318 -4.65 2.75 10.76
N ALA A 319 -5.93 3.14 10.87
CA ALA A 319 -6.64 3.31 12.14
C ALA A 319 -6.75 2.00 12.93
N ALA A 320 -6.98 0.89 12.24
CA ALA A 320 -7.08 -0.44 12.85
C ALA A 320 -5.82 -0.82 13.64
N ARG A 321 -4.66 -0.21 13.37
CA ARG A 321 -3.47 -0.42 14.19
C ARG A 321 -3.68 -0.04 15.66
N TRP A 322 -4.58 0.90 15.95
CA TRP A 322 -4.73 1.49 17.29
C TRP A 322 -5.83 0.83 18.11
N LEU A 323 -6.54 -0.13 17.54
CA LEU A 323 -7.71 -0.72 18.15
C LEU A 323 -7.34 -2.06 18.82
N PRO A 324 -7.67 -2.24 20.11
CA PRO A 324 -7.26 -3.42 20.88
C PRO A 324 -8.03 -4.67 20.45
N SER A 325 -9.32 -4.53 20.11
CA SER A 325 -10.17 -5.66 19.75
C SER A 325 -10.06 -6.01 18.25
N ARG A 326 -10.08 -7.31 17.92
CA ARG A 326 -10.09 -7.77 16.52
C ARG A 326 -11.33 -7.28 15.77
N ARG A 327 -12.47 -7.23 16.44
CA ARG A 327 -13.74 -6.75 15.88
C ARG A 327 -13.62 -5.31 15.43
N ASP A 328 -13.12 -4.41 16.27
CA ASP A 328 -13.02 -2.99 15.93
C ASP A 328 -12.01 -2.74 14.81
N ARG A 329 -10.93 -3.53 14.77
CA ARG A 329 -9.98 -3.53 13.65
C ARG A 329 -10.65 -3.89 12.32
N LEU A 330 -11.48 -4.93 12.32
CA LEU A 330 -12.21 -5.38 11.14
C LEU A 330 -13.28 -4.36 10.74
N LEU A 331 -14.05 -3.84 11.69
CA LEU A 331 -15.07 -2.83 11.43
C LEU A 331 -14.48 -1.54 10.87
N THR A 332 -13.33 -1.11 11.40
CA THR A 332 -12.68 0.13 10.95
C THR A 332 -12.00 -0.04 9.59
N SER A 333 -11.33 -1.17 9.35
CA SER A 333 -10.75 -1.48 8.03
C SER A 333 -11.84 -1.66 6.98
N GLY A 334 -12.89 -2.41 7.33
CA GLY A 334 -14.06 -2.67 6.48
C GLY A 334 -14.87 -1.41 6.22
N GLY A 335 -15.05 -0.52 7.21
CA GLY A 335 -15.70 0.77 7.04
C GLY A 335 -14.94 1.69 6.09
N GLY A 336 -13.60 1.71 6.17
CA GLY A 336 -12.77 2.43 5.20
C GLY A 336 -12.91 1.89 3.78
N LEU A 337 -12.91 0.56 3.61
CA LEU A 337 -13.13 -0.08 2.30
C LEU A 337 -14.55 0.18 1.77
N LEU A 338 -15.57 0.10 2.62
CA LEU A 338 -16.94 0.39 2.25
C LEU A 338 -17.10 1.84 1.79
N ALA A 339 -16.46 2.80 2.48
CA ALA A 339 -16.45 4.20 2.05
C ALA A 339 -15.74 4.38 0.70
N ALA A 340 -14.67 3.64 0.44
CA ALA A 340 -13.97 3.66 -0.85
C ALA A 340 -14.85 3.12 -1.98
N VAL A 341 -15.42 1.93 -1.80
CA VAL A 341 -16.32 1.30 -2.77
C VAL A 341 -17.56 2.16 -3.01
N GLY A 342 -18.17 2.66 -1.94
CA GLY A 342 -19.34 3.53 -2.02
C GLY A 342 -19.04 4.82 -2.77
N GLY A 343 -17.92 5.48 -2.48
CA GLY A 343 -17.54 6.71 -3.17
C GLY A 343 -17.20 6.51 -4.64
N HIS A 344 -16.53 5.41 -4.98
CA HIS A 344 -16.28 5.06 -6.37
C HIS A 344 -17.59 4.79 -7.11
N PHE A 345 -18.45 3.91 -6.57
CA PHE A 345 -19.74 3.58 -7.19
C PHE A 345 -20.64 4.81 -7.36
N GLU A 346 -20.78 5.62 -6.31
CA GLU A 346 -21.55 6.86 -6.35
C GLU A 346 -21.01 7.79 -7.43
N THR A 347 -19.69 7.97 -7.49
CA THR A 347 -19.04 8.85 -8.46
C THR A 347 -19.30 8.37 -9.88
N ASP A 348 -19.14 7.08 -10.17
CA ASP A 348 -19.40 6.54 -11.50
C ASP A 348 -20.87 6.77 -11.91
N VAL A 349 -21.82 6.48 -11.02
CA VAL A 349 -23.25 6.64 -11.30
C VAL A 349 -23.62 8.12 -11.48
N VAL A 350 -23.12 9.00 -10.61
CA VAL A 350 -23.42 10.43 -10.64
C VAL A 350 -22.77 11.09 -11.85
N LEU A 351 -21.49 10.83 -12.13
CA LEU A 351 -20.81 11.38 -13.30
C LEU A 351 -21.45 10.92 -14.60
N MET A 352 -21.80 9.63 -14.71
CA MET A 352 -22.50 9.10 -15.88
C MET A 352 -23.85 9.80 -16.10
N ARG A 353 -24.57 10.15 -15.03
CA ARG A 353 -25.82 10.91 -15.14
C ARG A 353 -25.58 12.39 -15.48
N LEU A 354 -24.57 13.02 -14.88
CA LEU A 354 -24.27 14.43 -15.08
C LEU A 354 -23.70 14.70 -16.48
N ASP A 355 -22.90 13.78 -17.03
CA ASP A 355 -22.29 13.92 -18.36
C ASP A 355 -23.35 14.02 -19.46
N GLY A 356 -24.44 13.25 -19.36
CA GLY A 356 -25.59 13.39 -20.26
C GLY A 356 -26.22 14.79 -20.24
N HIS A 357 -26.22 15.47 -19.08
CA HIS A 357 -26.72 16.85 -18.98
C HIS A 357 -25.66 17.91 -19.31
N ARG A 358 -24.37 17.56 -19.30
CA ARG A 358 -23.27 18.48 -19.63
C ARG A 358 -23.35 18.85 -21.10
N ALA A 359 -23.58 17.87 -21.97
CA ALA A 359 -23.74 18.08 -23.41
C ALA A 359 -24.87 19.08 -23.73
N ASP A 360 -25.97 19.04 -22.96
CA ASP A 360 -27.10 19.94 -23.15
C ASP A 360 -26.87 21.36 -22.58
N ARG A 361 -26.10 21.48 -21.48
CA ARG A 361 -25.91 22.75 -20.76
C ARG A 361 -24.72 23.58 -21.25
N PHE A 362 -23.71 22.94 -21.81
CA PHE A 362 -22.53 23.62 -22.33
C PHE A 362 -22.49 23.47 -23.84
N ALA A 363 -23.07 24.45 -24.55
CA ALA A 363 -23.01 24.51 -26.00
C ALA A 363 -21.58 24.71 -26.53
N ASP A 364 -20.71 25.32 -25.72
CA ASP A 364 -19.29 25.48 -26.01
C ASP A 364 -18.47 24.35 -25.37
N GLU A 365 -17.68 23.65 -26.20
CA GLU A 365 -16.88 22.50 -25.78
C GLU A 365 -15.79 22.88 -24.77
N ALA A 366 -15.17 24.05 -24.91
CA ALA A 366 -14.13 24.52 -24.01
C ALA A 366 -14.69 24.85 -22.62
N LEU A 367 -15.88 25.45 -22.53
CA LEU A 367 -16.59 25.66 -21.27
C LEU A 367 -17.01 24.32 -20.64
N GLY A 368 -17.50 23.38 -21.44
CA GLY A 368 -17.82 22.03 -20.97
C GLY A 368 -16.61 21.32 -20.36
N LEU A 369 -15.44 21.47 -20.97
CA LEU A 369 -14.18 20.88 -20.52
C LEU A 369 -13.61 21.59 -19.28
N LEU A 370 -13.46 22.92 -19.33
CA LEU A 370 -12.75 23.70 -18.31
C LEU A 370 -13.60 24.01 -17.07
N VAL A 371 -14.93 24.01 -17.20
CA VAL A 371 -15.85 24.33 -16.10
C VAL A 371 -16.77 23.16 -15.81
N GLY A 372 -17.36 22.55 -16.84
CA GLY A 372 -18.30 21.43 -16.68
C GLY A 372 -17.68 20.23 -15.97
N ILE A 373 -16.54 19.71 -16.45
CA ILE A 373 -15.86 18.56 -15.84
C ILE A 373 -15.46 18.82 -14.37
N PRO A 374 -14.77 19.93 -14.02
CA PRO A 374 -14.49 20.25 -12.62
C PRO A 374 -15.74 20.35 -11.74
N ALA A 375 -16.80 21.02 -12.22
CA ALA A 375 -18.02 21.20 -11.45
C ALA A 375 -18.71 19.85 -11.16
N MET A 376 -18.85 18.99 -12.18
CA MET A 376 -19.41 17.65 -12.01
C MET A 376 -18.57 16.80 -11.06
N THR A 377 -17.24 16.88 -11.18
CA THR A 377 -16.33 16.15 -10.30
C THR A 377 -16.47 16.61 -8.85
N VAL A 378 -16.56 17.91 -8.59
CA VAL A 378 -16.80 18.45 -7.24
C VAL A 378 -18.14 18.00 -6.68
N ILE A 379 -19.20 17.98 -7.51
CA ILE A 379 -20.53 17.50 -7.10
C ILE A 379 -20.47 16.01 -6.73
N ALA A 380 -19.85 15.19 -7.57
CA ALA A 380 -19.80 13.74 -7.39
C ALA A 380 -18.86 13.30 -6.26
N THR A 381 -17.71 13.96 -6.11
CA THR A 381 -16.62 13.47 -5.24
C THR A 381 -16.33 14.36 -4.03
N GLY A 382 -16.87 15.59 -3.99
CA GLY A 382 -16.50 16.62 -3.01
C GLY A 382 -16.67 16.18 -1.56
N VAL A 383 -17.68 15.34 -1.28
CA VAL A 383 -17.91 14.77 0.06
C VAL A 383 -16.76 13.86 0.51
N PHE A 384 -16.23 13.01 -0.38
CA PHE A 384 -15.14 12.09 -0.08
C PHE A 384 -13.79 12.80 0.05
N VAL A 385 -13.54 13.81 -0.77
CA VAL A 385 -12.37 14.68 -0.65
C VAL A 385 -12.40 15.44 0.67
N THR A 386 -13.56 16.01 1.03
CA THR A 386 -13.75 16.69 2.32
C THR A 386 -13.50 15.73 3.48
N LEU A 387 -14.05 14.51 3.41
CA LEU A 387 -13.82 13.48 4.41
C LEU A 387 -12.33 13.14 4.57
N CYS A 388 -11.60 12.96 3.46
CA CYS A 388 -10.15 12.74 3.48
C CYS A 388 -9.40 13.88 4.17
N VAL A 389 -9.73 15.14 3.84
CA VAL A 389 -9.11 16.32 4.45
C VAL A 389 -9.42 16.41 5.95
N LEU A 390 -10.66 16.11 6.37
CA LEU A 390 -11.05 16.12 7.78
C LEU A 390 -10.34 15.02 8.57
N ILE A 391 -10.29 13.80 8.04
CA ILE A 391 -9.58 12.66 8.63
C ILE A 391 -8.09 12.99 8.77
N LEU A 392 -7.48 13.52 7.71
CA LEU A 392 -6.09 13.94 7.72
C LEU A 392 -5.82 15.02 8.78
N ARG A 393 -6.62 16.08 8.80
CA ARG A 393 -6.48 17.18 9.78
C ARG A 393 -6.64 16.66 11.21
N ARG A 394 -7.62 15.82 11.48
CA ARG A 394 -7.84 15.21 12.81
C ARG A 394 -6.70 14.27 13.18
N GLY A 395 -6.22 13.46 12.24
CA GLY A 395 -5.08 12.56 12.44
C GLY A 395 -3.79 13.30 12.76
N LEU A 396 -3.50 14.38 12.03
CA LEU A 396 -2.33 15.24 12.29
C LEU A 396 -2.42 15.93 13.65
N ARG A 397 -3.59 16.43 14.05
CA ARG A 397 -3.80 17.02 15.39
C ARG A 397 -3.60 15.98 16.50
N ALA A 398 -4.12 14.77 16.32
CA ALA A 398 -3.93 13.68 17.28
C ALA A 398 -2.45 13.26 17.40
N GLN A 399 -1.73 13.21 16.27
CA GLN A 399 -0.28 12.98 16.27
C GLN A 399 0.47 14.10 16.98
N ALA A 400 0.14 15.36 16.72
CA ALA A 400 0.75 16.50 17.39
C ALA A 400 0.60 16.40 18.92
N ALA A 401 -0.62 16.17 19.40
CA ALA A 401 -0.92 16.04 20.83
C ALA A 401 -0.15 14.88 21.48
N GLY A 402 -0.15 13.70 20.83
CA GLY A 402 0.58 12.53 21.33
C GLY A 402 2.10 12.72 21.36
N LEU A 403 2.64 13.40 20.35
CA LEU A 403 4.08 13.72 20.29
C LEU A 403 4.48 14.75 21.34
N THR A 404 3.65 15.75 21.61
CA THR A 404 3.92 16.74 22.67
C THR A 404 4.12 16.06 24.01
N ASP A 405 3.18 15.21 24.43
CA ASP A 405 3.25 14.46 25.68
C ASP A 405 4.47 13.52 25.74
N ALA A 406 4.75 12.80 24.64
CA ALA A 406 5.90 11.90 24.56
C ALA A 406 7.26 12.65 24.64
N LEU A 407 7.37 13.81 24.00
CA LEU A 407 8.58 14.64 24.00
C LEU A 407 8.81 15.28 25.37
N ILE A 408 7.76 15.82 26.02
CA ILE A 408 7.85 16.36 27.39
C ILE A 408 8.35 15.28 28.35
N THR A 409 7.81 14.07 28.25
CA THR A 409 8.27 12.94 29.06
C THR A 409 9.74 12.58 28.78
N GLU A 410 10.19 12.65 27.52
CA GLU A 410 11.60 12.37 27.20
C GLU A 410 12.54 13.40 27.80
N VAL A 411 12.17 14.68 27.76
CA VAL A 411 12.93 15.75 28.44
C VAL A 411 12.96 15.50 29.96
N ALA A 412 11.81 15.19 30.57
CA ALA A 412 11.72 14.91 32.01
C ALA A 412 12.54 13.70 32.45
N SER A 413 12.83 12.75 31.55
CA SER A 413 13.68 11.60 31.86
C SER A 413 15.16 11.95 32.08
N GLY A 414 15.60 13.15 31.68
CA GLY A 414 16.96 13.63 31.88
C GLY A 414 18.03 12.95 30.99
N ARG A 415 17.64 12.07 30.07
CA ARG A 415 18.58 11.25 29.26
C ARG A 415 19.20 11.98 28.05
N GLY A 416 18.88 13.26 27.84
CA GLY A 416 19.54 14.13 26.86
C GLY A 416 19.20 13.89 25.37
N ALA A 417 18.37 12.90 25.03
CA ALA A 417 18.00 12.62 23.64
C ALA A 417 17.16 13.76 23.02
N VAL A 418 16.29 14.39 23.80
CA VAL A 418 15.54 15.59 23.43
C VAL A 418 15.73 16.64 24.51
N THR A 419 15.88 17.91 24.12
CA THR A 419 15.97 19.06 25.03
C THR A 419 14.70 19.92 24.96
N GLU A 420 14.45 20.74 25.98
CA GLU A 420 13.26 21.61 26.04
C GLU A 420 13.14 22.56 24.82
N PRO A 421 14.21 23.25 24.36
CA PRO A 421 14.13 24.10 23.17
C PRO A 421 13.82 23.32 21.88
N GLU A 422 14.16 22.03 21.82
CA GLU A 422 13.93 21.18 20.65
C GLU A 422 12.44 20.83 20.48
N ILE A 423 11.64 20.82 21.55
CA ILE A 423 10.21 20.45 21.48
C ILE A 423 9.46 21.35 20.49
N GLY A 424 9.57 22.67 20.68
CA GLY A 424 8.88 23.66 19.83
C GLY A 424 9.37 23.67 18.38
N LEU A 425 10.61 23.25 18.15
CA LEU A 425 11.16 23.05 16.81
C LEU A 425 10.55 21.80 16.15
N LEU A 426 10.60 20.65 16.83
CA LEU A 426 10.14 19.36 16.31
C LEU A 426 8.64 19.35 15.99
N LEU A 427 7.82 19.97 16.84
CA LEU A 427 6.37 20.04 16.66
C LEU A 427 5.93 21.04 15.58
N SER A 428 6.84 21.89 15.07
CA SER A 428 6.53 22.86 14.03
C SER A 428 7.19 22.49 12.69
N PRO A 429 6.43 21.94 11.73
CA PRO A 429 6.96 21.59 10.40
C PRO A 429 7.60 22.79 9.67
N ARG A 430 7.03 23.99 9.88
CA ARG A 430 7.56 25.25 9.31
C ARG A 430 8.94 25.58 9.91
N ARG A 431 9.10 25.51 11.24
CA ARG A 431 10.39 25.78 11.88
C ARG A 431 11.45 24.74 11.49
N ARG A 432 11.07 23.46 11.37
CA ARG A 432 11.96 22.41 10.85
C ARG A 432 12.44 22.73 9.44
N LEU A 433 11.53 23.06 8.52
CA LEU A 433 11.89 23.42 7.15
C LEU A 433 12.84 24.63 7.10
N LEU A 434 12.55 25.69 7.87
CA LEU A 434 13.41 26.87 7.95
C LEU A 434 14.79 26.55 8.53
N LEU A 435 14.89 25.65 9.50
CA LEU A 435 16.18 25.21 10.03
C LEU A 435 16.93 24.35 9.00
N GLU A 436 16.26 23.39 8.35
CA GLU A 436 16.84 22.60 7.26
C GLU A 436 17.39 23.48 6.14
N LEU A 437 16.68 24.55 5.76
CA LEU A 437 17.11 25.50 4.74
C LEU A 437 18.32 26.33 5.20
N ARG A 438 18.36 26.76 6.46
CA ARG A 438 19.50 27.48 7.04
C ARG A 438 20.75 26.59 7.10
N VAL A 439 20.61 25.37 7.60
CA VAL A 439 21.70 24.37 7.64
C VAL A 439 22.15 24.00 6.24
N TRP A 440 21.22 23.86 5.28
CA TRP A 440 21.59 23.64 3.88
C TRP A 440 22.43 24.78 3.30
N ARG A 441 22.08 26.04 3.58
CA ARG A 441 22.83 27.21 3.12
C ARG A 441 24.23 27.31 3.75
N ARG A 442 24.39 26.87 5.01
CA ARG A 442 25.66 26.95 5.74
C ARG A 442 26.57 25.73 5.50
N ASP A 443 26.01 24.53 5.59
CA ASP A 443 26.73 23.25 5.67
C ASP A 443 26.44 22.32 4.46
N GLY A 444 25.72 22.82 3.46
CA GLY A 444 25.37 22.08 2.25
C GLY A 444 24.41 20.92 2.47
N MET A 445 24.36 20.02 1.48
CA MET A 445 23.44 18.87 1.50
C MET A 445 23.77 17.85 2.58
N ALA A 446 25.05 17.72 2.97
CA ALA A 446 25.47 16.80 4.03
C ALA A 446 24.90 17.23 5.39
N GLY A 447 25.05 18.50 5.76
CA GLY A 447 24.48 19.05 7.00
C GLY A 447 22.95 18.95 7.03
N ARG A 448 22.28 19.30 5.92
CA ARG A 448 20.82 19.16 5.79
C ARG A 448 20.36 17.71 6.01
N ARG A 449 21.05 16.74 5.39
CA ARG A 449 20.73 15.31 5.54
C ARG A 449 20.96 14.82 6.96
N HIS A 450 22.04 15.26 7.61
CA HIS A 450 22.33 14.92 8.99
C HIS A 450 21.26 15.45 9.95
N LEU A 451 20.90 16.74 9.83
CA LEU A 451 19.82 17.34 10.61
C LEU A 451 18.48 16.62 10.40
N ALA A 452 18.12 16.33 9.15
CA ALA A 452 16.87 15.62 8.85
C ALA A 452 16.86 14.22 9.48
N ARG A 453 18.00 13.50 9.48
CA ARG A 453 18.13 12.20 10.16
C ARG A 453 17.98 12.33 11.67
N LEU A 454 18.58 13.35 12.29
CA LEU A 454 18.46 13.62 13.72
C LEU A 454 17.00 13.90 14.11
N GLN A 455 16.34 14.84 13.43
CA GLN A 455 14.95 15.19 13.70
C GLN A 455 14.01 13.98 13.50
N GLN A 456 14.25 13.18 12.46
CA GLN A 456 13.49 11.96 12.22
C GLN A 456 13.70 10.93 13.34
N ALA A 457 14.93 10.75 13.83
CA ALA A 457 15.23 9.84 14.94
C ALA A 457 14.54 10.27 16.24
N GLN A 458 14.53 11.57 16.54
CA GLN A 458 13.82 12.13 17.71
C GLN A 458 12.31 11.91 17.62
N LEU A 459 11.72 12.15 16.44
CA LEU A 459 10.29 11.93 16.19
C LEU A 459 9.93 10.44 16.19
N ASP A 460 10.82 9.56 15.71
CA ASP A 460 10.65 8.11 15.78
C ASP A 460 10.62 7.64 17.25
N LEU A 461 11.57 8.10 18.08
CA LEU A 461 11.59 7.81 19.52
C LEU A 461 10.27 8.24 20.20
N ALA A 462 9.86 9.49 19.99
CA ALA A 462 8.62 10.02 20.57
C ALA A 462 7.38 9.27 20.07
N THR A 463 7.31 8.95 18.78
CA THR A 463 6.18 8.20 18.19
C THR A 463 6.07 6.81 18.79
N GLN A 464 7.19 6.08 18.92
CA GLN A 464 7.16 4.74 19.49
C GLN A 464 6.79 4.75 20.98
N ARG A 465 7.27 5.72 21.75
CA ARG A 465 6.87 5.89 23.14
C ARG A 465 5.36 6.16 23.27
N TRP A 466 4.83 7.05 22.43
CA TRP A 466 3.39 7.33 22.38
C TRP A 466 2.58 6.07 22.05
N HIS A 467 3.04 5.23 21.12
CA HIS A 467 2.37 3.97 20.80
C HIS A 467 2.40 2.95 21.94
N ARG A 468 3.51 2.87 22.69
CA ARG A 468 3.65 1.93 23.83
C ARG A 468 2.68 2.21 24.98
N ARG A 469 2.29 3.47 25.18
CA ARG A 469 1.33 3.87 26.23
C ARG A 469 -0.09 3.36 25.99
N ARG A 470 -0.41 2.88 24.80
CA ARG A 470 -1.76 2.41 24.46
C ARG A 470 -1.92 0.92 24.76
N ALA A 471 -3.12 0.56 25.23
CA ALA A 471 -3.52 -0.83 25.36
C ALA A 471 -3.42 -1.55 23.99
N GLY A 472 -2.74 -2.70 23.96
CA GLY A 472 -2.49 -3.44 22.72
C GLY A 472 -1.28 -2.96 21.91
N ALA A 473 -0.32 -2.28 22.55
CA ALA A 473 0.96 -1.93 21.93
C ALA A 473 1.62 -3.15 21.28
N ASP A 474 1.95 -3.00 20.00
CA ASP A 474 2.40 -4.12 19.18
C ASP A 474 3.84 -4.54 19.50
N SER A 475 4.10 -5.84 19.51
CA SER A 475 5.44 -6.42 19.74
C SER A 475 6.49 -6.01 18.70
N PHE A 476 6.07 -5.44 17.57
CA PHE A 476 6.95 -4.93 16.50
C PHE A 476 7.55 -3.54 16.77
N ILE A 477 7.26 -2.92 17.92
CA ILE A 477 7.83 -1.62 18.30
C ILE A 477 9.29 -1.82 18.74
N PRO A 478 10.28 -1.16 18.09
CA PRO A 478 11.69 -1.23 18.49
C PRO A 478 11.88 -0.83 19.95
N GLU A 479 12.91 -1.36 20.59
CA GLU A 479 13.26 -0.96 21.97
C GLU A 479 13.57 0.52 22.07
N GLU A 480 13.05 1.13 23.13
CA GLU A 480 13.20 2.57 23.36
C GLU A 480 14.67 2.97 23.51
N GLU A 481 15.47 2.10 24.14
CA GLU A 481 16.90 2.35 24.33
C GLU A 481 17.68 2.36 23.01
N LEU A 482 17.32 1.48 22.06
CA LEU A 482 17.93 1.49 20.73
C LEU A 482 17.61 2.79 19.97
N LEU A 483 16.36 3.26 20.05
CA LEU A 483 15.95 4.51 19.43
C LEU A 483 16.63 5.71 20.08
N ARG A 484 16.76 5.71 21.41
CA ARG A 484 17.47 6.73 22.17
C ARG A 484 18.95 6.77 21.83
N GLY A 485 19.62 5.61 21.85
CA GLY A 485 21.01 5.47 21.47
C GLY A 485 21.27 6.05 20.08
N ARG A 486 20.38 5.79 19.11
CA ARG A 486 20.47 6.37 17.77
C ARG A 486 20.40 7.90 17.76
N VAL A 487 19.58 8.51 18.61
CA VAL A 487 19.50 9.97 18.73
C VAL A 487 20.79 10.53 19.32
N LEU A 488 21.33 9.91 20.37
CA LEU A 488 22.57 10.32 21.02
C LEU A 488 23.79 10.14 20.09
N GLU A 489 23.81 9.08 19.29
CA GLU A 489 24.83 8.85 18.26
C GLU A 489 24.82 9.98 17.23
N LEU A 490 23.64 10.36 16.74
CA LEU A 490 23.49 11.46 15.79
C LEU A 490 23.83 12.82 16.40
N LYS A 491 23.67 13.01 17.72
CA LYS A 491 24.12 14.21 18.43
C LYS A 491 25.62 14.22 18.72
N GLY A 492 26.33 13.11 18.54
CA GLY A 492 27.73 12.97 18.92
C GLY A 492 27.94 12.88 20.43
N THR A 493 26.90 12.58 21.21
CA THR A 493 26.93 12.51 22.69
C THR A 493 26.97 11.07 23.21
N SER A 494 27.07 10.09 22.32
CA SER A 494 27.39 8.71 22.72
C SER A 494 28.82 8.68 23.24
N GLY A 495 28.99 8.26 24.50
CA GLY A 495 30.32 8.07 25.07
C GLY A 495 31.19 7.24 24.12
N SER A 496 32.43 7.67 23.95
CA SER A 496 33.48 6.98 23.21
C SER A 496 33.43 5.45 23.42
N SER A 497 32.92 4.72 22.43
CA SER A 497 33.47 3.42 22.06
C SER A 497 34.23 3.61 20.75
N ARG A 498 35.41 4.21 20.86
CA ARG A 498 36.45 4.14 19.82
C ARG A 498 36.63 2.64 19.51
N PRO A 499 36.59 2.19 18.23
CA PRO A 499 37.03 0.83 17.92
C PRO A 499 38.47 0.68 18.44
N PRO A 500 38.87 -0.47 19.01
CA PRO A 500 40.27 -0.67 19.35
C PRO A 500 41.11 -0.40 18.10
N ALA A 501 42.12 0.45 18.24
CA ALA A 501 43.07 0.70 17.18
C ALA A 501 43.63 -0.65 16.71
N LEU A 502 43.61 -0.87 15.40
CA LEU A 502 44.30 -2.01 14.79
C LEU A 502 45.73 -2.05 15.34
N PRO A 503 46.22 -3.19 15.85
CA PRO A 503 47.60 -3.27 16.30
C PRO A 503 48.51 -2.96 15.11
N GLU A 504 49.46 -2.05 15.35
CA GLU A 504 50.53 -1.73 14.41
C GLU A 504 51.14 -3.04 13.87
N ARG A 505 51.17 -3.18 12.55
CA ARG A 505 51.99 -4.20 11.90
C ARG A 505 53.43 -3.97 12.33
N LYS A 506 53.93 -4.80 13.25
CA LYS A 506 55.36 -5.07 13.36
C LYS A 506 55.83 -5.49 11.98
N ALA A 507 56.71 -4.69 11.39
CA ALA A 507 57.52 -5.08 10.25
C ALA A 507 58.26 -6.37 10.62
N LEU A 508 58.00 -7.43 9.86
CA LEU A 508 58.88 -8.58 9.80
C LEU A 508 59.83 -8.32 8.63
N SER A 509 61.09 -8.11 9.00
CA SER A 509 62.27 -8.49 8.24
C SER A 509 62.20 -9.94 7.78
#